data_AF-A0A329IM88-F1
#
_entry.id   AF-A0A329IM88-F1
#
_cell.length_a   1.000
_cell.length_b   1.000
_cell.length_c   1.000
_cell.angle_alpha   90.00
_cell.angle_beta   90.00
_cell.angle_gamma   90.00
#
_symmetry.space_group_name_H-M   'P 1'
#
loop_
_entity.id
_entity.type
_entity.pdbx_description
1 polymer ?
#
loop_
_entity_poly.entity_id
_entity_poly.type
_entity_poly.pdbx_seq_one_letter_code
_entity_poly.pdbx_strand_id
1 'polypeptide(L)' 'MFNGVLIDKDDGGYQVKLTAVDEAQLPQGDVTVRVAHSTLNYKDALAITNKGPIVRSFPMVPGVDLAG' A
#
# COMPACT_ATOMS: atom_id res chain seq x y z
N MET A 1 4.01 6.48 -13.64
CA MET A 1 4.79 6.07 -12.45
C MET A 1 4.64 7.13 -11.37
N PHE A 2 4.42 6.71 -10.12
CA PHE A 2 4.28 7.59 -8.94
C PHE A 2 4.89 6.92 -7.70
N ASN A 3 5.11 7.66 -6.61
CA ASN A 3 5.64 7.10 -5.37
C ASN A 3 4.53 6.44 -4.55
N GLY A 4 4.78 5.24 -4.04
CA GLY A 4 3.91 4.56 -3.10
C GLY A 4 4.71 3.78 -2.05
N VAL A 5 4.12 3.57 -0.87
CA VAL A 5 4.65 2.59 0.08
C VAL A 5 4.16 1.22 -0.40
N LEU A 6 5.08 0.31 -0.70
CA LEU A 6 4.76 -1.03 -1.18
C LEU A 6 5.15 -2.06 -0.13
N ILE A 7 4.17 -2.87 0.24
CA ILE A 7 4.33 -4.07 1.03
C ILE A 7 4.49 -5.23 0.05
N ASP A 8 5.57 -5.98 0.20
CA ASP A 8 5.82 -7.19 -0.58
C ASP A 8 6.25 -8.36 0.31
N LYS A 9 6.15 -9.57 -0.22
CA LYS A 9 6.60 -10.79 0.45
C LYS A 9 7.18 -11.77 -0.55
N ASP A 10 8.49 -11.95 -0.47
CA ASP A 10 9.26 -12.90 -1.27
C ASP A 10 10.04 -13.87 -0.36
N ASP A 11 11.03 -14.58 -0.92
CA ASP A 11 11.92 -15.48 -0.18
C ASP A 11 12.73 -14.76 0.92
N GLY A 12 12.93 -13.43 0.77
CA GLY A 12 13.56 -12.55 1.76
C GLY A 12 12.60 -12.08 2.85
N GLY A 13 11.36 -12.55 2.85
CA GLY A 13 10.35 -12.28 3.87
C GLY A 13 9.53 -11.04 3.60
N TYR A 14 8.94 -10.50 4.67
CA TYR A 14 8.03 -9.36 4.59
C TYR A 14 8.82 -8.05 4.48
N GLN A 15 8.59 -7.28 3.41
CA GLN A 15 9.33 -6.06 3.09
C GLN A 15 8.37 -4.89 2.90
N VAL A 16 8.76 -3.71 3.40
CA VAL A 16 8.02 -2.46 3.17
C VAL A 16 8.97 -1.39 2.68
N LYS A 17 8.71 -0.82 1.49
CA LYS A 17 9.60 0.13 0.84
C LYS A 17 8.83 1.25 0.17
N LEU A 18 9.35 2.48 0.24
CA LEU A 18 8.96 3.54 -0.67
C LEU A 18 9.46 3.17 -2.07
N THR A 19 8.54 3.01 -3.01
CA THR A 19 8.79 2.42 -4.32
C THR A 19 8.09 3.24 -5.40
N ALA A 20 8.72 3.34 -6.58
CA ALA A 20 8.04 3.85 -7.77
C ALA A 20 7.06 2.79 -8.29
N VAL A 21 5.77 3.09 -8.26
CA VAL A 21 4.68 2.21 -8.69
C VAL A 21 4.23 2.62 -10.07
N ASP A 22 4.04 1.62 -10.95
CA ASP A 22 3.43 1.81 -12.26
C ASP A 22 1.91 1.89 -12.12
N GLU A 23 1.26 2.77 -12.87
CA GLU A 23 -0.21 2.88 -12.90
C GLU A 23 -0.86 1.59 -13.40
N ALA A 24 -0.16 0.80 -14.23
CA ALA A 24 -0.62 -0.51 -14.68
C ALA A 24 -0.71 -1.55 -13.53
N GLN A 25 -0.09 -1.29 -12.37
CA GLN A 25 -0.19 -2.14 -11.18
C GLN A 25 -1.38 -1.78 -10.27
N LEU A 26 -2.09 -0.67 -10.56
CA LEU A 26 -3.27 -0.31 -9.81
C LEU A 26 -4.40 -1.33 -10.06
N PRO A 27 -5.20 -1.65 -9.04
CA PRO A 27 -6.37 -2.50 -9.23
C PRO A 27 -7.37 -1.84 -10.19
N GLN A 28 -8.16 -2.66 -10.86
CA GLN A 28 -9.26 -2.15 -11.68
C GLN A 28 -10.26 -1.35 -10.83
N GLY A 29 -10.71 -0.22 -11.36
CA GLY A 29 -11.76 0.61 -10.78
C GLY A 29 -12.26 1.66 -11.76
N ASP A 30 -13.39 2.29 -11.43
CA ASP A 30 -14.04 3.27 -12.30
C ASP A 30 -13.54 4.71 -12.09
N VAL A 31 -12.81 4.95 -10.99
CA VAL A 31 -12.32 6.28 -10.60
C VAL A 31 -10.86 6.18 -10.20
N THR A 32 -10.03 7.02 -10.82
CA THR A 32 -8.62 7.21 -10.45
C THR A 32 -8.49 8.54 -9.69
N VAL A 33 -7.91 8.50 -8.49
CA VAL A 33 -7.74 9.68 -7.63
C VAL A 33 -6.25 10.01 -7.49
N ARG A 34 -5.89 11.27 -7.72
CA ARG A 34 -4.54 11.77 -7.42
C ARG A 34 -4.48 12.17 -5.94
N VAL A 35 -4.12 11.20 -5.09
CA VAL A 35 -4.07 11.38 -3.63
C VAL A 35 -3.15 12.54 -3.25
N ALA A 36 -3.68 13.50 -2.50
CA ALA A 36 -2.94 14.63 -1.92
C ALA A 36 -2.58 14.38 -0.45
N HIS A 37 -3.45 13.71 0.30
CA HIS A 37 -3.24 13.39 1.71
C HIS A 37 -3.74 11.99 2.05
N SER A 38 -3.13 11.42 3.09
CA SER A 38 -3.56 10.21 3.79
C SER A 38 -3.24 10.38 5.27
N THR A 39 -3.47 9.35 6.08
CA THR A 39 -3.22 9.35 7.52
C THR A 39 -2.47 8.08 7.92
N LEU A 40 -2.10 7.95 9.20
CA LEU A 40 -1.57 6.71 9.75
C LEU A 40 -2.45 6.25 10.91
N ASN A 41 -3.24 5.21 10.67
CA ASN A 41 -4.05 4.57 11.69
C ASN A 41 -3.30 3.41 12.35
N TYR A 42 -3.80 2.95 13.50
CA TYR A 42 -3.29 1.73 14.14
C TYR A 42 -3.37 0.52 13.20
N LYS A 43 -4.44 0.42 12.40
CA LYS A 43 -4.61 -0.65 11.40
C LYS A 43 -3.55 -0.60 10.29
N ASP A 44 -3.15 0.60 9.86
CA ASP A 44 -2.07 0.76 8.88
C ASP A 44 -0.73 0.32 9.47
N ALA A 45 -0.46 0.69 10.73
CA ALA A 45 0.72 0.22 11.44
C ALA A 45 0.74 -1.32 11.59
N LEU A 46 -0.40 -1.95 11.90
CA LEU A 46 -0.51 -3.41 11.95
C LEU A 46 -0.22 -4.06 10.58
N ALA A 47 -0.68 -3.46 9.49
CA ALA A 47 -0.33 -3.89 8.14
C ALA A 47 1.17 -3.75 7.92
N ILE A 48 1.70 -2.52 7.96
CA ILE A 48 3.10 -2.17 7.67
C ILE A 48 4.09 -3.01 8.49
N THR A 49 3.79 -3.29 9.76
CA THR A 49 4.69 -4.05 10.65
C THR A 49 4.46 -5.57 10.63
N ASN A 50 3.52 -6.06 9.82
CA ASN A 50 3.11 -7.47 9.79
C ASN A 50 2.71 -8.02 11.17
N LYS A 51 2.09 -7.19 12.02
CA LYS A 51 1.67 -7.54 13.39
C LYS A 51 0.19 -7.87 13.51
N GLY A 52 -0.55 -7.88 12.41
CA GLY A 52 -1.95 -8.28 12.37
C GLY A 52 -2.37 -8.81 11.00
N PRO A 53 -3.49 -9.55 10.92
CA PRO A 53 -3.97 -10.18 9.68
C PRO A 53 -4.67 -9.17 8.75
N ILE A 54 -4.00 -8.04 8.45
CA ILE A 54 -4.55 -6.96 7.62
C ILE A 54 -4.29 -7.21 6.14
N VAL A 55 -3.05 -7.57 5.78
CA VAL A 55 -2.66 -7.83 4.39
C VAL A 55 -3.13 -9.21 3.96
N ARG A 56 -3.83 -9.28 2.83
CA ARG A 56 -4.41 -10.52 2.29
C ARG A 56 -3.82 -10.94 0.94
N SER A 57 -3.16 -10.02 0.24
CA SER A 57 -2.52 -10.25 -1.06
C SER A 57 -1.25 -9.41 -1.16
N PHE A 58 -0.26 -9.90 -1.89
CA PHE A 58 0.98 -9.20 -2.20
C PHE A 58 1.12 -9.06 -3.72
N PRO A 59 1.75 -7.97 -4.20
CA PRO A 59 2.13 -6.77 -3.43
C PRO A 59 0.90 -5.95 -3.01
N MET A 60 1.05 -5.07 -2.00
CA MET A 60 -0.03 -4.21 -1.49
C MET A 60 0.46 -2.79 -1.18
N VAL A 61 -0.31 -1.79 -1.57
CA VAL A 61 -0.15 -0.41 -1.07
C VAL A 61 -1.03 -0.23 0.17
N PRO A 62 -0.47 0.04 1.37
CA PRO A 62 -1.24 0.26 2.59
C PRO A 62 -1.83 1.67 2.64
N GLY A 63 -2.77 1.88 3.56
CA GLY A 63 -3.50 3.13 3.76
C GLY A 63 -5.01 2.91 3.64
N VAL A 64 -5.73 3.07 4.75
CA VAL A 64 -7.21 3.01 4.76
C VAL A 64 -7.87 4.33 4.34
N ASP A 65 -7.17 5.45 4.47
CA ASP A 65 -7.70 6.78 4.19
C ASP A 65 -7.02 7.42 2.97
N LEU A 66 -7.78 8.20 2.20
CA LEU A 66 -7.28 9.03 1.11
C LEU A 66 -8.09 10.33 0.99
N ALA A 67 -7.46 11.40 0.51
CA ALA A 67 -8.11 12.63 0.07
C ALA A 67 -7.33 13.25 -1.10
N GLY A 68 -8.03 13.65 -2.17
CA GLY A 68 -7.45 14.23 -3.39
C GLY A 68 -8.45 14.41 -4.51
#